data_AF-A0A4Q6BUN8-F1
#
_entry.id   AF-A0A4Q6BUN8-F1
#
_cell.length_a   1.000
_cell.length_b   1.000
_cell.length_c   1.000
_cell.angle_alpha   90.00
_cell.angle_beta   90.00
_cell.angle_gamma   90.00
#
_symmetry.space_group_name_H-M   'P 1'
#
loop_
_entity.id
_entity.type
_entity.pdbx_description
1 polymer ?
#
loop_
_entity_poly.entity_id
_entity_poly.type
_entity_poly.pdbx_seq_one_letter_code
_entity_poly.pdbx_strand_id
1 'polypeptide(L)'
;MPRVRTLVALYVLIGIVAGVVSDLAGASQNLAVYRSAALAMVHSQPLYERFSWDYDFYKYGPAFAFAFVPIALLPWHVSAVVWSAGNFAVGAYGMARFARTVWAHESDT
;
A
#
# COMPACT_ATOMS: atom_id res chain seq x y z
N MET A 1 26.87 -11.59 5.20
CA MET A 1 25.52 -11.05 5.40
C MET A 1 25.01 -10.46 4.09
N PRO A 2 23.78 -10.76 3.66
CA PRO A 2 23.21 -10.16 2.44
C PRO A 2 23.18 -8.63 2.57
N ARG A 3 23.47 -7.92 1.47
CA ARG A 3 23.43 -6.45 1.45
C ARG A 3 21.98 -5.98 1.67
N VAL A 4 21.80 -4.87 2.38
CA VAL A 4 20.48 -4.26 2.65
C VAL A 4 19.63 -4.11 1.39
N ARG A 5 20.26 -3.74 0.26
CA ARG A 5 19.59 -3.64 -1.04
C ARG A 5 18.97 -4.96 -1.51
N THR A 6 19.67 -6.08 -1.30
CA THR A 6 19.18 -7.43 -1.63
C THR A 6 17.99 -7.79 -0.76
N LEU A 7 18.04 -7.49 0.55
CA LEU A 7 16.93 -7.75 1.46
C LEU A 7 15.68 -6.92 1.08
N VAL A 8 15.86 -5.64 0.76
CA VAL A 8 14.75 -4.79 0.28
C VAL A 8 14.15 -5.35 -1.01
N ALA A 9 14.97 -5.74 -1.99
CA ALA A 9 14.49 -6.31 -3.24
C ALA A 9 13.70 -7.61 -3.03
N LEU A 10 14.18 -8.50 -2.15
CA LEU A 10 13.46 -9.72 -1.77
C LEU A 10 12.13 -9.40 -1.09
N TYR A 11 12.10 -8.39 -0.22
CA TYR A 11 10.87 -7.98 0.46
C TYR A 11 9.84 -7.41 -0.51
N VAL A 12 10.27 -6.63 -1.50
CA VAL A 12 9.40 -6.15 -2.58
C VAL A 12 8.87 -7.32 -3.41
N LEU A 13 9.70 -8.29 -3.74
CA LEU A 13 9.27 -9.49 -4.47
C LEU A 13 8.21 -10.28 -3.68
N ILE A 14 8.39 -10.40 -2.36
CA ILE A 14 7.38 -10.99 -1.46
C ILE A 14 6.08 -10.16 -1.53
N GLY A 15 6.17 -8.83 -1.49
CA GLY A 15 5.01 -7.95 -1.64
C GLY A 15 4.26 -8.14 -2.96
N ILE A 16 4.98 -8.34 -4.08
CA ILE A 16 4.37 -8.66 -5.38
C ILE A 16 3.58 -9.97 -5.29
N VAL A 17 4.21 -11.04 -4.80
CA VAL A 17 3.56 -12.36 -4.67
C VAL A 17 2.36 -12.30 -3.73
N ALA A 18 2.50 -11.63 -2.58
CA ALA A 18 1.42 -11.42 -1.63
C ALA A 18 0.24 -10.63 -2.24
N GLY A 19 0.54 -9.66 -3.12
CA GLY A 19 -0.48 -8.90 -3.84
C GLY A 19 -1.29 -9.78 -4.78
N VAL A 20 -0.61 -10.62 -5.57
CA VAL A 20 -1.28 -11.60 -6.45
C VAL A 20 -2.14 -12.58 -5.64
N VAL A 21 -1.60 -13.16 -4.57
CA VAL A 21 -2.35 -14.11 -3.74
C VAL A 21 -3.55 -13.45 -3.05
N SER A 22 -3.38 -12.24 -2.50
CA SER A 22 -4.46 -11.50 -1.83
C SER A 22 -5.58 -11.13 -2.81
N ASP A 23 -5.23 -10.74 -4.03
CA ASP A 23 -6.18 -10.44 -5.10
C ASP A 23 -7.01 -11.68 -5.47
N LEU A 24 -6.33 -12.79 -5.77
CA LEU A 24 -6.98 -14.05 -6.15
C LEU A 24 -7.83 -14.64 -5.01
N ALA A 25 -7.46 -14.38 -3.75
CA ALA A 25 -8.22 -14.82 -2.57
C ALA A 25 -9.37 -13.88 -2.18
N GLY A 26 -9.56 -12.75 -2.89
CA GLY A 26 -10.56 -11.74 -2.53
C GLY A 26 -10.28 -11.02 -1.19
N ALA A 27 -9.05 -11.09 -0.68
CA ALA A 27 -8.66 -10.54 0.61
C ALA A 27 -8.23 -9.05 0.54
N SER A 28 -8.27 -8.43 -0.65
CA SER A 28 -7.85 -7.04 -0.89
C SER A 28 -8.94 -6.00 -0.57
N GLN A 29 -9.64 -6.14 0.55
CA GLN A 29 -10.75 -5.24 0.92
C GLN A 29 -10.29 -3.80 1.13
N ASN A 30 -9.14 -3.57 1.78
CA ASN A 30 -8.59 -2.22 1.96
C ASN A 30 -8.36 -1.51 0.62
N LEU A 31 -7.82 -2.23 -0.36
CA LEU A 31 -7.61 -1.69 -1.70
C LEU A 31 -8.92 -1.26 -2.35
N ALA A 32 -9.98 -2.07 -2.22
CA ALA A 32 -11.29 -1.74 -2.76
C ALA A 32 -11.82 -0.41 -2.17
N VAL A 33 -11.68 -0.23 -0.86
CA VAL A 33 -12.12 0.98 -0.14
C VAL A 33 -11.33 2.22 -0.55
N TYR A 34 -10.00 2.13 -0.64
CA TYR A 34 -9.19 3.26 -1.08
C TYR A 34 -9.41 3.60 -2.55
N ARG A 35 -9.56 2.58 -3.41
CA ARG A 35 -9.80 2.75 -4.85
C ARG A 35 -11.16 3.38 -5.11
N SER A 36 -12.21 2.93 -4.43
CA SER A 36 -13.55 3.49 -4.59
C SER A 36 -13.59 4.96 -4.17
N ALA A 37 -12.97 5.31 -3.03
CA ALA A 37 -12.89 6.71 -2.57
C ALA A 37 -12.10 7.60 -3.53
N ALA A 38 -10.97 7.11 -4.07
CA ALA A 38 -10.19 7.85 -5.06
C ALA A 38 -10.97 8.08 -6.36
N LEU A 39 -11.69 7.06 -6.85
CA LEU A 39 -12.54 7.22 -8.04
C LEU A 39 -13.73 8.13 -7.77
N ALA A 40 -14.35 8.07 -6.59
CA ALA A 40 -15.41 8.99 -6.20
C ALA A 40 -14.89 10.44 -6.23
N MET A 41 -13.67 10.69 -5.72
CA MET A 41 -13.03 12.00 -5.81
C MET A 41 -12.87 12.49 -7.25
N VAL A 42 -12.34 11.64 -8.14
CA VAL A 42 -12.12 11.98 -9.56
C VAL A 42 -13.44 12.32 -10.25
N HIS A 43 -14.52 11.62 -9.92
CA HIS A 43 -15.85 11.84 -10.49
C HIS A 43 -16.68 12.88 -9.73
N SER A 44 -16.08 13.64 -8.79
CA SER A 44 -16.77 14.62 -7.94
C SER A 44 -17.98 14.03 -7.18
N GLN A 45 -17.91 12.75 -6.82
CA GLN A 45 -18.92 12.07 -6.03
C GLN A 45 -18.61 12.14 -4.53
N PRO A 46 -19.62 12.00 -3.67
CA PRO A 46 -19.42 12.03 -2.22
C PRO A 46 -18.48 10.92 -1.74
N LEU A 47 -17.42 11.30 -1.03
CA LEU A 47 -16.40 10.37 -0.48
C LEU A 47 -16.92 9.48 0.65
N TYR A 48 -17.92 9.99 1.36
CA TYR A 48 -18.42 9.46 2.62
C TYR A 48 -19.84 8.89 2.47
N GLU A 49 -20.28 8.64 1.24
CA GLU A 49 -21.52 7.90 1.00
C GLU A 49 -21.26 6.40 1.01
N ARG A 50 -22.20 5.65 1.58
CA ARG A 50 -22.11 4.20 1.74
C ARG A 50 -22.48 3.53 0.42
N PHE A 51 -21.49 3.23 -0.41
CA PHE A 51 -21.67 2.34 -1.56
C PHE A 51 -21.89 0.90 -1.05
N SER A 52 -23.17 0.50 -0.95
CA SER A 52 -23.70 -0.87 -0.79
C SER A 52 -22.83 -1.95 -0.10
N TRP A 53 -23.23 -2.26 1.14
CA TRP A 53 -23.35 -3.57 1.83
C TRP A 53 -22.24 -4.62 1.97
N ASP A 54 -21.04 -4.53 1.39
CA ASP A 54 -20.01 -5.60 1.63
C ASP A 54 -18.58 -5.13 1.95
N TYR A 55 -18.32 -3.82 2.00
CA TYR A 55 -16.98 -3.29 2.28
C TYR A 55 -16.98 -2.27 3.43
N ASP A 56 -15.85 -2.22 4.15
CA ASP A 56 -15.58 -1.21 5.18
C ASP A 56 -15.74 0.20 4.59
N PHE A 57 -16.31 1.10 5.38
CA PHE A 57 -16.51 2.49 4.97
C PHE A 57 -15.18 3.26 4.87
N TYR A 58 -15.05 4.13 3.86
CA TYR A 58 -13.89 5.02 3.76
C TYR A 58 -13.90 6.08 4.87
N LYS A 59 -13.03 5.89 5.87
CA LYS A 59 -12.96 6.70 7.11
C LYS A 59 -11.79 7.68 7.17
N TYR A 60 -11.01 7.78 6.10
CA TYR A 60 -9.77 8.57 6.07
C TYR A 60 -10.04 9.98 5.53
N GLY A 61 -9.13 10.93 5.81
CA GLY A 61 -9.27 12.28 5.28
C GLY A 61 -9.19 12.33 3.74
N PRO A 62 -9.72 13.38 3.09
CA PRO A 62 -9.76 13.46 1.61
C PRO A 62 -8.37 13.41 0.96
N ALA A 63 -7.33 13.91 1.63
CA ALA A 63 -5.96 13.87 1.14
C ALA A 63 -5.48 12.43 0.84
N PHE A 64 -5.95 11.42 1.57
CA PHE A 64 -5.59 10.02 1.32
C PHE A 64 -6.24 9.50 0.03
N ALA A 65 -7.50 9.81 -0.21
CA ALA A 65 -8.19 9.47 -1.46
C ALA A 65 -7.49 10.14 -2.65
N PHE A 66 -7.10 11.41 -2.52
CA PHE A 66 -6.34 12.12 -3.55
C PHE A 66 -4.98 11.45 -3.83
N ALA A 67 -4.22 11.14 -2.78
CA ALA A 67 -2.93 10.47 -2.91
C ALA A 67 -3.04 9.08 -3.56
N PHE A 68 -4.21 8.43 -3.46
CA PHE A 68 -4.46 7.11 -4.01
C PHE A 68 -4.90 7.11 -5.48
N VAL A 69 -5.22 8.27 -6.07
CA VAL A 69 -5.67 8.40 -7.47
C VAL A 69 -4.75 7.70 -8.47
N PRO A 70 -3.41 7.84 -8.43
CA PRO A 70 -2.54 7.17 -9.39
C PRO A 70 -2.67 5.65 -9.38
N ILE A 71 -2.90 5.04 -8.20
CA ILE A 71 -3.09 3.59 -8.04
C ILE A 71 -4.50 3.18 -8.47
N ALA A 72 -5.49 4.03 -8.18
CA ALA A 72 -6.90 3.76 -8.46
C ALA A 72 -7.24 3.72 -9.96
N LEU A 73 -6.52 4.49 -10.78
CA LEU A 73 -6.68 4.53 -12.23
C LEU A 73 -6.11 3.30 -12.95
N LEU A 74 -5.31 2.47 -12.27
CA LEU A 74 -4.79 1.24 -12.83
C LEU A 74 -5.90 0.16 -12.94
N PRO A 75 -5.73 -0.84 -13.82
CA PRO A 75 -6.56 -2.04 -13.81
C PRO A 75 -6.48 -2.74 -12.45
N TRP A 76 -7.59 -3.32 -11.97
CA TRP A 76 -7.72 -3.87 -10.62
C TRP A 76 -6.53 -4.75 -10.17
N HIS A 77 -6.17 -5.76 -10.97
CA HIS A 77 -5.06 -6.67 -10.68
C HIS A 77 -3.71 -5.94 -10.57
N VAL A 78 -3.50 -4.91 -11.39
CA VAL A 78 -2.29 -4.08 -11.35
C VAL A 78 -2.31 -3.22 -10.09
N SER A 79 -3.45 -2.62 -9.73
CA SER A 79 -3.60 -1.88 -8.48
C SER A 79 -3.27 -2.75 -7.27
N ALA A 80 -3.69 -4.02 -7.26
CA ALA A 80 -3.44 -4.95 -6.15
C ALA A 80 -1.95 -5.28 -5.98
N VAL A 81 -1.27 -5.57 -7.08
CA VAL A 81 0.17 -5.83 -7.07
C VAL A 81 0.96 -4.59 -6.66
N VAL A 82 0.64 -3.42 -7.24
CA VAL A 82 1.32 -2.15 -6.93
C VAL A 82 1.09 -1.76 -5.48
N TRP A 83 -0.13 -1.90 -4.98
CA TRP A 83 -0.48 -1.62 -3.59
C TRP A 83 0.31 -2.49 -2.61
N SER A 84 0.33 -3.80 -2.84
CA SER A 84 1.04 -4.73 -1.96
C SER A 84 2.56 -4.52 -2.03
N ALA A 85 3.13 -4.44 -3.24
CA ALA A 85 4.54 -4.19 -3.43
C ALA A 85 4.98 -2.86 -2.80
N GLY A 86 4.16 -1.81 -2.92
CA GLY A 86 4.39 -0.51 -2.31
C GLY A 86 4.44 -0.58 -0.78
N ASN A 87 3.49 -1.26 -0.14
CA ASN A 87 3.48 -1.45 1.31
C ASN A 87 4.74 -2.16 1.82
N PHE A 88 5.15 -3.23 1.13
CA PHE A 88 6.38 -3.95 1.47
C PHE A 88 7.64 -3.11 1.21
N ALA A 89 7.69 -2.36 0.10
CA ALA A 89 8.81 -1.47 -0.21
C ALA A 89 9.00 -0.40 0.87
N VAL A 90 7.92 0.28 1.25
CA VAL A 90 7.94 1.33 2.28
C VAL A 90 8.33 0.74 3.64
N GLY A 91 7.74 -0.41 4.01
CA GLY A 91 8.10 -1.09 5.25
C GLY A 91 9.58 -1.49 5.31
N ALA A 92 10.09 -2.13 4.26
CA ALA A 92 11.49 -2.54 4.18
C ALA A 92 12.45 -1.34 4.19
N TYR A 93 12.12 -0.28 3.45
CA TYR A 93 12.92 0.94 3.44
C TYR A 93 12.95 1.62 4.80
N GLY A 94 11.79 1.74 5.47
CA GLY A 94 11.67 2.30 6.81
C GLY A 94 12.51 1.54 7.83
N MET A 95 12.40 0.21 7.86
CA MET A 95 13.20 -0.66 8.73
C MET A 95 14.69 -0.54 8.44
N ALA A 96 15.08 -0.57 7.16
CA ALA A 96 16.48 -0.44 6.75
C ALA A 96 17.06 0.95 7.09
N ARG A 97 16.25 2.00 7.05
CA ARG A 97 16.65 3.36 7.45
C ARG A 97 16.80 3.45 8.97
N PHE A 98 15.83 2.92 9.71
CA PHE A 98 15.81 2.93 11.17
C PHE A 98 16.96 2.13 11.78
N ALA A 99 17.20 0.91 11.29
CA ALA A 99 18.33 0.10 11.74
C ALA A 99 19.66 0.86 11.57
N ARG A 100 19.84 1.55 10.44
CA ARG A 100 21.04 2.37 10.20
C ARG A 100 21.16 3.57 11.14
N THR A 101 20.06 4.21 11.56
CA THR A 101 20.12 5.33 12.51
C THR A 101 20.38 4.89 13.93
N VAL A 102 19.79 3.77 14.37
CA VAL A 102 19.95 3.28 15.74
C VAL A 102 21.33 2.66 15.95
N TRP A 103 21.77 1.79 15.04
CA TRP A 103 23.10 1.16 15.17
C TRP A 103 24.24 2.17 15.11
N ALA A 104 24.09 3.27 14.35
CA ALA A 104 25.10 4.33 14.30
C ALA A 104 25.22 5.09 15.63
N HIS A 105 24.14 5.15 16.43
CA HIS A 105 24.16 5.80 17.73
C HIS A 105 24.80 4.93 18.83
N GLU A 106 24.67 3.61 18.76
CA GLU A 106 25.28 2.68 19.72
C GLU A 106 26.80 2.52 19.53
N SER A 107 27.35 2.82 18.34
CA SER A 107 28.79 2.68 18.07
C SER A 107 29.62 3.90 18.48
N ASP A 108 28.98 5.02 18.82
CA ASP A 108 29.63 6.29 19.21
C ASP A 108 29.62 6.54 20.73
N THR A 109 29.10 5.59 21.53
CA THR A 109 29.10 5.60 23.00
C THR A 109 29.97 4.48 23.55
#